data_AF-A0A7J8BF02-F1
#
_entry.id   AF-A0A7J8BF02-F1
#
_cell.length_a   1.000
_cell.length_b   1.000
_cell.length_c   1.000
_cell.angle_alpha   90.00
_cell.angle_beta   90.00
_cell.angle_gamma   90.00
#
_symmetry.space_group_name_H-M   'P 1'
#
loop_
_entity.id
_entity.type
_entity.pdbx_description
1 polymer ?
#
loop_
_entity_poly.entity_id
_entity_poly.type
_entity_poly.pdbx_seq_one_letter_code
_entity_poly.pdbx_strand_id
1 'polypeptide(L)'
;MSGETSAPGASPRAPRPGTQKSSSTVAKKGDRGAKEKPATVLPPVGEEEPKNPEEYQCTGVLEADFAELCARSGYVDFPKVVNRPRPHPTFVPSASLSEKPILDDQRLSGSCSLNSMESKYVFFRPTIQVELEPEDKSVKEIYIRGWKVEERTLGIFSKCLPPLSQLQAINFWKVGLTDKTLEIFIALLPLCSSTLRKVSLEGNPLPEQSYHKLMALDSPIAHLSLRNNNINDYGAELLGRALSTLQSCNRTLVSLNLGFNLIGESTLGPKGDLSPSPTMKAKRQRRARWLWLPPLGG
;
A
#
# COMPACT_ATOMS: atom_id res chain seq x y z
N MET A 1 26.16 -51.11 -50.79
CA MET A 1 27.50 -51.55 -50.35
C MET A 1 27.99 -50.44 -49.40
N SER A 2 28.04 -50.67 -48.09
CA SER A 2 29.15 -51.33 -47.37
C SER A 2 30.38 -50.40 -47.31
N GLY A 3 30.92 -49.99 -46.15
CA GLY A 3 30.45 -50.16 -44.76
C GLY A 3 31.62 -50.25 -43.76
N GLU A 4 31.57 -49.49 -42.66
CA GLU A 4 32.42 -49.62 -41.45
C GLU A 4 33.95 -49.37 -41.65
N THR A 5 34.80 -49.11 -40.64
CA THR A 5 34.65 -48.70 -39.22
C THR A 5 35.89 -47.93 -38.75
N SER A 6 35.78 -47.03 -37.76
CA SER A 6 36.68 -46.93 -36.57
C SER A 6 36.42 -45.65 -35.75
N ALA A 7 36.87 -45.64 -34.49
CA ALA A 7 36.52 -44.64 -33.47
C ALA A 7 37.77 -44.15 -32.67
N PRO A 8 37.71 -43.72 -31.39
CA PRO A 8 37.41 -42.32 -31.04
C PRO A 8 38.40 -41.67 -30.03
N GLY A 9 38.20 -40.37 -29.75
CA GLY A 9 38.66 -39.75 -28.49
C GLY A 9 38.49 -38.23 -28.43
N ALA A 10 38.56 -37.56 -27.28
CA ALA A 10 38.31 -38.00 -25.90
C ALA A 10 38.23 -36.77 -24.97
N SER A 11 37.09 -36.50 -24.31
CA SER A 11 37.03 -35.50 -23.21
C SER A 11 35.72 -35.54 -22.41
N PRO A 12 35.76 -35.74 -21.08
CA PRO A 12 34.67 -35.24 -20.22
C PRO A 12 35.08 -34.74 -18.80
N ARG A 13 34.73 -33.49 -18.52
CA ARG A 13 33.88 -33.02 -17.38
C ARG A 13 34.28 -33.34 -15.91
N ALA A 14 34.32 -32.28 -15.10
CA ALA A 14 34.49 -32.32 -13.63
C ALA A 14 33.26 -32.88 -12.85
N PRO A 15 33.45 -33.36 -11.59
CA PRO A 15 32.47 -34.19 -10.87
C PRO A 15 31.45 -33.44 -9.98
N ARG A 16 30.44 -34.19 -9.49
CA ARG A 16 29.51 -33.81 -8.41
C ARG A 16 29.90 -34.52 -7.09
N PRO A 17 29.68 -33.90 -5.91
CA PRO A 17 29.69 -34.61 -4.62
C PRO A 17 28.45 -35.52 -4.44
N GLY A 18 28.58 -36.58 -3.65
CA GLY A 18 27.51 -37.49 -3.24
C GLY A 18 27.24 -37.49 -1.73
N THR A 19 26.36 -38.38 -1.26
CA THR A 19 25.82 -38.40 0.12
C THR A 19 25.97 -39.78 0.78
N GLN A 20 25.82 -39.85 2.12
CA GLN A 20 25.81 -41.07 2.98
C GLN A 20 27.21 -41.62 3.33
N LYS A 21 27.48 -42.31 4.47
CA LYS A 21 26.68 -42.73 5.64
C LYS A 21 27.62 -43.16 6.80
N SER A 22 27.17 -43.12 8.06
CA SER A 22 27.68 -43.99 9.15
C SER A 22 26.68 -44.07 10.32
N SER A 23 26.79 -45.11 11.17
CA SER A 23 25.85 -45.41 12.28
C SER A 23 26.48 -46.38 13.30
N SER A 24 26.21 -46.22 14.60
CA SER A 24 26.30 -47.26 15.66
C SER A 24 25.71 -46.76 17.00
N THR A 25 25.65 -47.62 18.04
CA THR A 25 24.58 -47.57 19.07
C THR A 25 24.96 -47.96 20.51
N VAL A 26 24.44 -47.19 21.49
CA VAL A 26 23.91 -47.59 22.83
C VAL A 26 24.80 -48.29 23.90
N ALA A 27 24.81 -47.70 25.12
CA ALA A 27 25.06 -48.35 26.43
C ALA A 27 24.22 -47.66 27.55
N LYS A 28 24.20 -48.17 28.81
CA LYS A 28 23.08 -47.96 29.78
C LYS A 28 23.45 -48.09 31.29
N LYS A 29 22.63 -47.49 32.21
CA LYS A 29 22.54 -47.70 33.70
C LYS A 29 23.59 -46.89 34.54
N GLY A 30 23.43 -46.43 35.80
CA GLY A 30 22.37 -46.32 36.86
C GLY A 30 22.99 -45.65 38.14
N ASP A 31 22.37 -45.33 39.29
CA ASP A 31 20.98 -45.48 39.80
C ASP A 31 20.48 -44.33 40.75
N ARG A 32 20.81 -44.25 42.07
CA ARG A 32 20.12 -43.36 43.07
C ARG A 32 20.88 -42.88 44.34
N GLY A 33 20.51 -41.68 44.86
CA GLY A 33 20.34 -41.32 46.31
C GLY A 33 21.48 -40.58 47.06
N ALA A 34 21.26 -39.80 48.16
CA ALA A 34 20.05 -39.12 48.72
C ALA A 34 20.39 -38.15 49.90
N LYS A 35 19.69 -36.99 50.04
CA LYS A 35 19.60 -36.03 51.21
C LYS A 35 20.94 -35.42 51.76
N GLU A 36 21.05 -34.20 52.32
CA GLU A 36 20.19 -33.37 53.20
C GLU A 36 20.20 -31.82 52.88
N LYS A 37 19.82 -30.98 53.86
CA LYS A 37 19.64 -29.49 53.91
C LYS A 37 19.93 -29.02 55.37
N PRO A 38 20.03 -27.71 55.75
CA PRO A 38 19.46 -26.49 55.13
C PRO A 38 20.38 -25.23 55.18
N ALA A 39 19.77 -24.03 55.12
CA ALA A 39 20.31 -22.66 55.27
C ALA A 39 21.10 -22.10 54.06
N THR A 40 21.04 -20.80 53.71
CA THR A 40 20.33 -19.64 54.31
C THR A 40 19.55 -18.88 53.22
N VAL A 41 18.46 -18.18 53.59
CA VAL A 41 17.68 -17.34 52.66
C VAL A 41 18.30 -15.94 52.55
N LEU A 42 18.52 -15.50 51.30
CA LEU A 42 18.55 -14.09 50.91
C LEU A 42 17.63 -13.94 49.69
N PRO A 43 16.79 -12.90 49.61
CA PRO A 43 15.99 -12.65 48.41
C PRO A 43 16.92 -12.24 47.25
N PRO A 44 16.68 -12.69 46.01
CA PRO A 44 17.31 -12.05 44.87
C PRO A 44 16.86 -10.59 44.83
N VAL A 45 17.81 -9.66 44.71
CA VAL A 45 17.50 -8.28 44.36
C VAL A 45 16.80 -8.34 43.00
N GLY A 46 15.56 -7.88 42.95
CA GLY A 46 14.90 -7.63 41.68
C GLY A 46 15.64 -6.50 40.99
N GLU A 47 16.43 -6.84 39.98
CA GLU A 47 16.85 -5.87 38.98
C GLU A 47 15.56 -5.42 38.26
N GLU A 48 14.95 -4.32 38.74
CA GLU A 48 14.01 -3.57 37.91
C GLU A 48 14.83 -3.02 36.73
N GLU A 49 14.85 -3.81 35.66
CA GLU A 49 15.30 -3.40 34.34
C GLU A 49 14.64 -2.03 34.05
N PRO A 50 15.42 -0.96 33.87
CA PRO A 50 14.89 0.39 33.89
C PRO A 50 13.90 0.53 32.74
N LYS A 51 12.62 0.79 33.07
CA LYS A 51 11.53 0.86 32.09
C LYS A 51 11.84 1.86 30.99
N ASN A 52 12.39 1.33 29.90
CA ASN A 52 12.60 1.99 28.63
C ASN A 52 11.28 2.67 28.24
N PRO A 53 11.25 3.98 27.92
CA PRO A 53 10.00 4.68 27.63
C PRO A 53 9.23 3.96 26.51
N GLU A 54 8.15 3.30 26.89
CA GLU A 54 7.50 2.28 26.07
C GLU A 54 7.08 2.86 24.72
N GLU A 55 7.72 2.39 23.64
CA GLU A 55 7.30 2.69 22.29
C GLU A 55 5.83 2.29 22.14
N TYR A 56 4.99 3.21 21.68
CA TYR A 56 3.54 2.98 21.66
C TYR A 56 3.19 1.80 20.75
N GLN A 57 2.82 0.68 21.38
CA GLN A 57 2.36 -0.51 20.69
C GLN A 57 0.95 -0.26 20.17
N CYS A 58 0.86 -0.10 18.85
CA CYS A 58 -0.40 0.17 18.16
C CYS A 58 -1.40 -0.99 18.35
N THR A 59 -2.65 -0.62 18.58
CA THR A 59 -3.78 -1.49 18.96
C THR A 59 -4.48 -2.15 17.77
N GLY A 60 -4.26 -1.64 16.56
CA GLY A 60 -5.03 -2.00 15.36
C GLY A 60 -6.25 -1.11 15.11
N VAL A 61 -6.50 -0.12 15.99
CA VAL A 61 -7.55 0.88 15.81
C VAL A 61 -6.93 2.16 15.26
N LEU A 62 -6.90 2.29 13.92
CA LEU A 62 -6.19 3.37 13.23
C LEU A 62 -6.54 4.79 13.73
N GLU A 63 -7.78 5.05 14.15
CA GLU A 63 -8.18 6.35 14.71
C GLU A 63 -7.44 6.68 16.02
N ALA A 64 -7.36 5.72 16.94
CA ALA A 64 -6.65 5.88 18.21
C ALA A 64 -5.13 5.84 18.00
N ASP A 65 -4.64 4.86 17.25
CA ASP A 65 -3.21 4.65 17.01
C ASP A 65 -2.57 5.85 16.31
N PHE A 66 -3.24 6.41 15.30
CA PHE A 66 -2.75 7.60 14.60
C PHE A 66 -2.76 8.85 15.49
N ALA A 67 -3.81 9.04 16.31
CA ALA A 67 -3.93 10.19 17.19
C ALA A 67 -2.86 10.19 18.31
N GLU A 68 -2.65 9.05 18.97
CA GLU A 68 -1.64 8.90 20.03
C GLU A 68 -0.22 9.06 19.48
N LEU A 69 0.09 8.47 18.31
CA LEU A 69 1.38 8.68 17.66
C LEU A 69 1.60 10.13 17.21
N CYS A 70 0.56 10.84 16.73
CA CYS A 70 0.65 12.26 16.43
C CYS A 70 0.97 13.07 17.70
N ALA A 71 0.23 12.85 18.79
CA ALA A 71 0.44 13.52 20.06
C ALA A 71 1.85 13.31 20.62
N ARG A 72 2.33 12.05 20.67
CA ARG A 72 3.70 11.71 21.09
C ARG A 72 4.78 12.30 20.19
N SER A 73 4.49 12.52 18.91
CA SER A 73 5.39 13.16 17.94
C SER A 73 5.34 14.70 17.98
N GLY A 74 4.60 15.31 18.91
CA GLY A 74 4.40 16.75 18.98
C GLY A 74 3.62 17.33 17.79
N TYR A 75 2.90 16.50 17.04
CA TYR A 75 2.12 16.92 15.88
C TYR A 75 0.73 17.37 16.35
N VAL A 76 0.53 18.69 16.46
CA VAL A 76 -0.64 19.30 17.13
C VAL A 76 -1.85 19.63 16.23
N ASP A 77 -1.68 19.64 14.91
CA ASP A 77 -2.78 19.85 13.93
C ASP A 77 -2.72 18.73 12.87
N PHE A 78 -3.13 17.53 13.29
CA PHE A 78 -3.08 16.31 12.49
C PHE A 78 -4.45 16.00 11.86
N PRO A 79 -4.48 15.36 10.67
CA PRO A 79 -5.72 15.01 10.00
C PRO A 79 -6.53 13.99 10.81
N LYS A 80 -7.83 14.25 10.97
CA LYS A 80 -8.71 13.30 11.65
C LYS A 80 -8.97 12.08 10.79
N VAL A 81 -8.95 10.90 11.40
CA VAL A 81 -9.45 9.66 10.81
C VAL A 81 -10.98 9.72 10.84
N VAL A 82 -11.65 9.42 9.73
CA VAL A 82 -13.11 9.49 9.61
C VAL A 82 -13.65 8.36 8.74
N ASN A 83 -14.79 7.77 9.13
CA ASN A 83 -15.46 6.77 8.30
C ASN A 83 -15.96 7.38 6.99
N ARG A 84 -15.60 6.78 5.87
CA ARG A 84 -16.05 7.18 4.53
C ARG A 84 -17.58 6.98 4.44
N PRO A 85 -18.36 8.02 4.08
CA PRO A 85 -19.78 7.84 3.81
C PRO A 85 -19.98 6.86 2.65
N ARG A 86 -20.65 5.73 2.92
CA ARG A 86 -21.01 4.76 1.88
C ARG A 86 -22.04 5.41 0.94
N PRO A 87 -21.76 5.57 -0.36
CA PRO A 87 -22.79 5.99 -1.31
C PRO A 87 -23.87 4.92 -1.30
N HIS A 88 -25.08 5.29 -0.85
CA HIS A 88 -26.19 4.36 -0.83
C HIS A 88 -26.57 3.99 -2.27
N PRO A 89 -26.93 2.73 -2.58
CA PRO A 89 -27.37 2.33 -3.90
C PRO A 89 -28.79 2.87 -4.17
N THR A 90 -28.90 4.15 -4.51
CA THR A 90 -30.14 4.78 -4.95
C THR A 90 -30.51 4.31 -6.35
N PHE A 91 -31.22 3.18 -6.47
CA PHE A 91 -32.23 3.00 -7.52
C PHE A 91 -33.25 1.89 -7.17
N VAL A 92 -34.42 2.30 -6.68
CA VAL A 92 -35.68 1.53 -6.81
C VAL A 92 -36.76 2.51 -7.30
N PRO A 93 -37.15 2.46 -8.59
CA PRO A 93 -38.10 3.42 -9.17
C PRO A 93 -39.54 2.98 -8.89
N SER A 94 -40.07 3.35 -7.73
CA SER A 94 -41.52 3.30 -7.47
C SER A 94 -42.17 4.62 -7.88
N ALA A 95 -43.13 4.54 -8.80
CA ALA A 95 -44.22 5.52 -8.86
C ALA A 95 -45.07 5.41 -7.55
N SER A 96 -45.87 6.38 -7.13
CA SER A 96 -46.68 7.30 -7.94
C SER A 96 -47.12 8.55 -7.17
N LEU A 97 -47.74 9.50 -7.89
CA LEU A 97 -48.66 10.54 -7.41
C LEU A 97 -48.13 11.66 -6.46
N SER A 98 -47.83 12.80 -7.10
CA SER A 98 -48.28 14.15 -6.73
C SER A 98 -48.97 14.38 -5.37
N GLU A 99 -48.38 15.25 -4.56
CA GLU A 99 -49.10 16.40 -3.99
C GLU A 99 -48.16 17.60 -3.71
N LYS A 100 -48.69 18.83 -3.78
CA LYS A 100 -48.03 20.06 -3.29
C LYS A 100 -48.64 20.39 -1.93
N PRO A 101 -47.87 20.99 -1.01
CA PRO A 101 -48.29 22.32 -0.55
C PRO A 101 -47.16 23.33 -0.32
N ILE A 102 -47.51 24.59 -0.63
CA ILE A 102 -47.23 25.83 0.12
C ILE A 102 -45.77 26.30 0.31
N LEU A 103 -45.60 27.62 0.24
CA LEU A 103 -44.39 28.39 0.45
C LEU A 103 -44.64 29.33 1.64
N ASP A 104 -43.89 29.18 2.72
CA ASP A 104 -43.95 30.07 3.89
C ASP A 104 -42.59 30.75 4.10
N ASP A 105 -42.53 32.06 3.83
CA ASP A 105 -41.35 32.90 3.98
C ASP A 105 -41.27 33.41 5.44
N GLN A 106 -40.58 32.66 6.30
CA GLN A 106 -40.42 33.00 7.72
C GLN A 106 -39.02 33.52 8.05
N ARG A 107 -38.72 34.70 7.48
CA ARG A 107 -37.56 35.55 7.76
C ARG A 107 -37.22 35.69 9.26
N LEU A 108 -36.13 35.06 9.72
CA LEU A 108 -35.47 35.40 10.99
C LEU A 108 -33.93 35.39 10.92
N SER A 109 -33.34 36.33 11.67
CA SER A 109 -31.93 36.39 12.10
C SER A 109 -30.83 36.20 11.05
N GLY A 110 -30.48 37.30 10.38
CA GLY A 110 -29.17 37.48 9.73
C GLY A 110 -28.03 37.60 10.75
N SER A 111 -27.73 36.52 11.48
CA SER A 111 -26.57 36.43 12.37
C SER A 111 -25.35 35.89 11.62
N CYS A 112 -24.44 36.79 11.25
CA CYS A 112 -23.12 36.45 10.70
C CYS A 112 -22.15 35.94 11.78
N SER A 113 -22.56 34.91 12.53
CA SER A 113 -21.72 34.21 13.50
C SER A 113 -20.51 33.56 12.82
N LEU A 114 -19.31 33.75 13.38
CA LEU A 114 -18.04 33.21 12.87
C LEU A 114 -18.10 31.68 12.64
N ASN A 115 -18.83 30.96 13.48
CA ASN A 115 -19.11 29.52 13.38
C ASN A 115 -19.67 29.10 12.01
N SER A 116 -20.39 29.99 11.30
CA SER A 116 -20.89 29.74 9.94
C SER A 116 -19.75 29.73 8.91
N MET A 117 -18.76 30.62 9.08
CA MET A 117 -17.54 30.60 8.28
C MET A 117 -16.65 29.39 8.59
N GLU A 118 -16.54 28.99 9.85
CA GLU A 118 -15.75 27.79 10.20
C GLU A 118 -16.40 26.52 9.66
N SER A 119 -17.73 26.41 9.72
CA SER A 119 -18.49 25.26 9.21
C SER A 119 -18.27 25.01 7.71
N LYS A 120 -18.24 26.06 6.88
CA LYS A 120 -17.90 25.93 5.43
C LYS A 120 -16.42 25.59 5.18
N TYR A 121 -15.53 25.78 6.15
CA TYR A 121 -14.11 25.41 6.06
C TYR A 121 -13.76 24.05 6.71
N VAL A 122 -14.65 23.44 7.52
CA VAL A 122 -14.46 22.05 8.00
C VAL A 122 -14.27 21.08 6.84
N PHE A 123 -14.96 21.29 5.71
CA PHE A 123 -14.81 20.49 4.49
C PHE A 123 -13.38 20.52 3.89
N PHE A 124 -12.62 21.60 4.15
CA PHE A 124 -11.24 21.75 3.69
C PHE A 124 -10.19 21.28 4.70
N ARG A 125 -10.60 20.79 5.90
CA ARG A 125 -9.65 20.19 6.84
C ARG A 125 -9.12 18.86 6.28
N PRO A 126 -7.81 18.61 6.40
CA PRO A 126 -7.23 17.35 5.95
C PRO A 126 -7.82 16.19 6.78
N THR A 127 -8.25 15.13 6.11
CA THR A 127 -8.82 13.93 6.73
C THR A 127 -8.24 12.65 6.13
N ILE A 128 -8.19 11.61 6.95
CA ILE A 128 -7.88 10.23 6.54
C ILE A 128 -9.22 9.50 6.50
N GLN A 129 -9.76 9.28 5.31
CA GLN A 129 -11.02 8.56 5.14
C GLN A 129 -10.76 7.05 5.18
N VAL A 130 -11.49 6.32 6.03
CA VAL A 130 -11.39 4.86 6.14
C VAL A 130 -12.67 4.18 5.71
N GLU A 131 -12.54 3.04 5.05
CA GLU A 131 -13.65 2.14 4.76
C GLU A 131 -13.51 0.88 5.61
N LEU A 132 -14.54 0.60 6.41
CA LEU A 132 -14.55 -0.51 7.36
C LEU A 132 -15.26 -1.74 6.77
N GLU A 133 -14.70 -2.91 7.04
CA GLU A 133 -15.32 -4.21 6.76
C GLU A 133 -16.62 -4.34 7.58
N PRO A 134 -17.77 -4.72 6.97
CA PRO A 134 -19.06 -4.66 7.65
C PRO A 134 -19.22 -5.63 8.83
N GLU A 135 -18.49 -6.74 8.84
CA GLU A 135 -18.52 -7.76 9.90
C GLU A 135 -17.72 -7.32 11.13
N ASP A 136 -16.39 -7.20 10.99
CA ASP A 136 -15.46 -6.98 12.12
C ASP A 136 -15.20 -5.49 12.43
N LYS A 137 -15.71 -4.55 11.63
CA LYS A 137 -15.41 -3.10 11.69
C LYS A 137 -13.92 -2.75 11.52
N SER A 138 -13.11 -3.69 11.04
CA SER A 138 -11.68 -3.52 10.76
C SER A 138 -11.45 -2.64 9.53
N VAL A 139 -10.30 -1.95 9.45
CA VAL A 139 -9.98 -1.04 8.34
C VAL A 139 -9.63 -1.84 7.08
N LYS A 140 -10.51 -1.77 6.07
CA LYS A 140 -10.37 -2.46 4.78
C LYS A 140 -9.63 -1.61 3.74
N GLU A 141 -10.02 -0.34 3.60
CA GLU A 141 -9.39 0.60 2.66
C GLU A 141 -9.11 1.96 3.31
N ILE A 142 -7.98 2.57 2.96
CA ILE A 142 -7.59 3.92 3.38
C ILE A 142 -7.62 4.86 2.17
N TYR A 143 -8.09 6.08 2.40
CA TYR A 143 -8.25 7.14 1.42
C TYR A 143 -7.69 8.47 1.96
N ILE A 144 -6.67 9.00 1.30
CA ILE A 144 -6.10 10.33 1.56
C ILE A 144 -6.25 11.18 0.31
N ARG A 145 -6.80 12.39 0.44
CA ARG A 145 -7.29 13.18 -0.71
C ARG A 145 -7.03 14.67 -0.54
N GLY A 146 -6.33 15.28 -1.49
CA GLY A 146 -6.26 16.73 -1.66
C GLY A 146 -5.44 17.52 -0.63
N TRP A 147 -4.64 16.85 0.21
CA TRP A 147 -3.76 17.49 1.20
C TRP A 147 -2.38 16.81 1.22
N LYS A 148 -1.33 17.58 1.51
CA LYS A 148 0.06 17.13 1.38
C LYS A 148 0.46 16.11 2.46
N VAL A 149 0.79 14.89 2.06
CA VAL A 149 1.38 13.87 2.94
C VAL A 149 2.87 14.15 3.10
N GLU A 150 3.33 14.31 4.35
CA GLU A 150 4.74 14.56 4.67
C GLU A 150 5.50 13.29 5.07
N GLU A 151 6.83 13.37 5.04
CA GLU A 151 7.73 12.31 5.54
C GLU A 151 7.39 11.93 6.99
N ARG A 152 7.02 12.92 7.84
CA ARG A 152 6.54 12.71 9.21
C ARG A 152 5.24 11.90 9.27
N THR A 153 4.29 12.19 8.38
CA THR A 153 3.00 11.48 8.31
C THR A 153 3.22 10.01 7.90
N LEU A 154 4.13 9.76 6.95
CA LEU A 154 4.52 8.41 6.55
C LEU A 154 5.29 7.66 7.67
N GLY A 155 6.10 8.37 8.47
CA GLY A 155 6.75 7.83 9.67
C GLY A 155 5.81 7.49 10.83
N ILE A 156 4.58 8.04 10.83
CA ILE A 156 3.50 7.61 11.72
C ILE A 156 2.78 6.39 11.12
N PHE A 157 2.49 6.42 9.81
CA PHE A 157 1.90 5.29 9.10
C PHE A 157 2.76 4.02 9.12
N SER A 158 4.09 4.12 9.17
CA SER A 158 4.96 2.93 9.31
C SER A 158 4.79 2.19 10.63
N LYS A 159 4.22 2.84 11.67
CA LYS A 159 3.88 2.21 12.95
C LYS A 159 2.41 1.76 13.00
N CYS A 160 1.45 2.56 12.51
CA CYS A 160 0.02 2.24 12.63
C CYS A 160 -0.64 1.51 11.44
N LEU A 161 0.06 1.29 10.30
CA LEU A 161 -0.45 0.45 9.20
C LEU A 161 -0.13 -1.05 9.32
N PRO A 162 1.05 -1.50 9.81
CA PRO A 162 1.32 -2.93 10.02
C PRO A 162 0.27 -3.71 10.84
N PRO A 163 -0.32 -3.17 11.92
CA PRO A 163 -1.33 -3.90 12.71
C PRO A 163 -2.69 -4.08 12.02
N LEU A 164 -2.95 -3.38 10.90
CA LEU A 164 -4.25 -3.39 10.23
C LEU A 164 -4.43 -4.65 9.37
N SER A 165 -4.70 -5.77 10.05
CA SER A 165 -4.73 -7.12 9.47
C SER A 165 -5.62 -7.27 8.23
N GLN A 166 -6.70 -6.49 8.10
CA GLN A 166 -7.62 -6.55 6.95
C GLN A 166 -7.40 -5.47 5.89
N LEU A 167 -6.33 -4.66 5.99
CA LEU A 167 -6.05 -3.57 5.05
C LEU A 167 -5.74 -4.12 3.65
N GLN A 168 -6.68 -3.96 2.73
CA GLN A 168 -6.61 -4.45 1.35
C GLN A 168 -6.16 -3.36 0.36
N ALA A 169 -6.43 -2.08 0.67
CA ALA A 169 -6.13 -0.97 -0.23
C ALA A 169 -5.68 0.34 0.43
N ILE A 170 -4.73 1.03 -0.21
CA ILE A 170 -4.31 2.41 0.11
C ILE A 170 -4.51 3.28 -1.13
N ASN A 171 -5.22 4.40 -0.98
CA ASN A 171 -5.60 5.30 -2.07
C ASN A 171 -5.22 6.76 -1.75
N PHE A 172 -4.16 7.26 -2.38
CA PHE A 172 -3.65 8.63 -2.24
C PHE A 172 -3.96 9.44 -3.52
N TRP A 173 -4.89 10.39 -3.43
CA TRP A 173 -5.26 11.26 -4.54
C TRP A 173 -4.83 12.72 -4.29
N LYS A 174 -3.99 13.28 -5.17
CA LYS A 174 -3.46 14.65 -5.04
C LYS A 174 -2.90 14.95 -3.64
N VAL A 175 -2.03 14.07 -3.14
CA VAL A 175 -1.40 14.19 -1.81
C VAL A 175 -0.01 14.80 -1.84
N GLY A 176 0.41 15.35 -2.98
CA GLY A 176 1.66 16.12 -3.10
C GLY A 176 2.93 15.30 -2.83
N LEU A 177 2.94 14.02 -3.21
CA LEU A 177 4.12 13.17 -3.07
C LEU A 177 5.34 13.79 -3.78
N THR A 178 6.49 13.65 -3.16
CA THR A 178 7.83 13.79 -3.75
C THR A 178 8.50 12.42 -3.84
N ASP A 179 9.57 12.28 -4.63
CA ASP A 179 10.28 11.02 -4.77
C ASP A 179 10.81 10.47 -3.43
N LYS A 180 11.19 11.34 -2.48
CA LYS A 180 11.53 10.95 -1.11
C LYS A 180 10.36 10.31 -0.37
N THR A 181 9.18 10.94 -0.41
CA THR A 181 7.98 10.37 0.23
C THR A 181 7.52 9.08 -0.47
N LEU A 182 7.76 8.95 -1.78
CA LEU A 182 7.53 7.70 -2.50
C LEU A 182 8.48 6.59 -2.03
N GLU A 183 9.77 6.87 -1.83
CA GLU A 183 10.73 5.88 -1.32
C GLU A 183 10.39 5.42 0.11
N ILE A 184 10.01 6.34 1.00
CA ILE A 184 9.52 5.99 2.35
C ILE A 184 8.24 5.13 2.26
N PHE A 185 7.31 5.50 1.36
CA PHE A 185 6.09 4.71 1.15
C PHE A 185 6.38 3.31 0.58
N ILE A 186 7.35 3.18 -0.33
CA ILE A 186 7.79 1.88 -0.87
C ILE A 186 8.41 1.00 0.23
N ALA A 187 9.26 1.57 1.09
CA ALA A 187 9.84 0.85 2.23
C ALA A 187 8.76 0.40 3.26
N LEU A 188 7.65 1.13 3.35
CA LEU A 188 6.50 0.82 4.20
C LEU A 188 5.59 -0.29 3.64
N LEU A 189 5.52 -0.48 2.31
CA LEU A 189 4.60 -1.45 1.70
C LEU A 189 4.82 -2.91 2.17
N PRO A 190 6.05 -3.44 2.29
CA PRO A 190 6.29 -4.80 2.82
C PRO A 190 6.02 -4.94 4.32
N LEU A 191 5.89 -3.84 5.07
CA LEU A 191 5.61 -3.83 6.51
C LEU A 191 4.10 -3.86 6.79
N CYS A 192 3.26 -3.46 5.83
CA CYS A 192 1.81 -3.52 5.92
C CYS A 192 1.29 -4.96 5.97
N SER A 193 0.01 -5.15 6.34
CA SER A 193 -0.62 -6.47 6.35
C SER A 193 -0.47 -7.21 5.01
N SER A 194 -0.30 -8.53 5.10
CA SER A 194 -0.22 -9.45 3.96
C SER A 194 -1.52 -9.53 3.14
N THR A 195 -2.60 -8.85 3.56
CA THR A 195 -3.82 -8.62 2.77
C THR A 195 -3.71 -7.45 1.78
N LEU A 196 -2.72 -6.56 1.94
CA LEU A 196 -2.58 -5.38 1.07
C LEU A 196 -2.28 -5.83 -0.36
N ARG A 197 -3.12 -5.39 -1.31
CA ARG A 197 -3.03 -5.76 -2.73
C ARG A 197 -3.23 -4.60 -3.69
N LYS A 198 -3.92 -3.54 -3.27
CA LYS A 198 -4.35 -2.42 -4.11
C LYS A 198 -3.69 -1.13 -3.65
N VAL A 199 -2.95 -0.49 -4.55
CA VAL A 199 -2.33 0.83 -4.31
C VAL A 199 -2.78 1.76 -5.43
N SER A 200 -3.30 2.92 -5.05
CA SER A 200 -3.72 3.96 -5.99
C SER A 200 -3.02 5.26 -5.63
N LEU A 201 -2.09 5.71 -6.48
CA LEU A 201 -1.37 6.98 -6.35
C LEU A 201 -1.74 7.85 -7.55
N GLU A 202 -2.85 8.57 -7.47
CA GLU A 202 -3.41 9.34 -8.59
C GLU A 202 -3.28 10.85 -8.36
N GLY A 203 -2.92 11.64 -9.38
CA GLY A 203 -2.77 13.09 -9.20
C GLY A 203 -1.50 13.54 -8.47
N ASN A 204 -0.46 12.70 -8.44
CA ASN A 204 0.79 12.91 -7.69
C ASN A 204 2.02 12.96 -8.64
N PRO A 205 2.16 13.98 -9.50
CA PRO A 205 3.24 14.04 -10.49
C PRO A 205 4.63 14.18 -9.82
N LEU A 206 5.56 13.30 -10.20
CA LEU A 206 6.92 13.23 -9.68
C LEU A 206 7.94 13.68 -10.75
N PRO A 207 8.91 14.57 -10.43
CA PRO A 207 9.95 14.99 -11.37
C PRO A 207 10.74 13.84 -12.00
N GLU A 208 11.21 12.89 -11.18
CA GLU A 208 11.98 11.72 -11.64
C GLU A 208 11.10 10.59 -12.21
N GLN A 209 9.77 10.76 -12.17
CA GLN A 209 8.77 9.75 -12.57
C GLN A 209 9.04 8.35 -11.97
N SER A 210 9.55 8.30 -10.74
CA SER A 210 10.20 7.10 -10.20
C SER A 210 9.25 5.97 -9.75
N TYR A 211 7.98 6.00 -10.16
CA TYR A 211 6.93 5.02 -9.84
C TYR A 211 7.31 3.57 -10.17
N HIS A 212 8.23 3.34 -11.12
CA HIS A 212 8.76 2.02 -11.44
C HIS A 212 9.34 1.29 -10.21
N LYS A 213 9.81 2.02 -9.19
CA LYS A 213 10.28 1.47 -7.91
C LYS A 213 9.18 0.72 -7.12
N LEU A 214 7.90 1.10 -7.28
CA LEU A 214 6.74 0.38 -6.70
C LEU A 214 6.58 -1.05 -7.25
N MET A 215 7.24 -1.35 -8.36
CA MET A 215 7.08 -2.57 -9.16
C MET A 215 8.33 -3.46 -9.11
N ALA A 216 9.18 -3.25 -8.10
CA ALA A 216 10.28 -4.13 -7.72
C ALA A 216 9.79 -5.52 -7.27
N LEU A 217 10.70 -6.50 -7.27
CA LEU A 217 10.44 -7.93 -7.10
C LEU A 217 9.58 -8.25 -5.86
N ASP A 218 9.91 -7.65 -4.72
CA ASP A 218 9.36 -7.96 -3.39
C ASP A 218 8.11 -7.13 -3.03
N SER A 219 7.61 -6.30 -3.96
CA SER A 219 6.43 -5.48 -3.75
C SER A 219 5.13 -6.33 -3.67
N PRO A 220 4.29 -6.15 -2.64
CA PRO A 220 3.06 -6.93 -2.47
C PRO A 220 1.91 -6.53 -3.43
N ILE A 221 2.09 -5.46 -4.22
CA ILE A 221 1.00 -4.86 -5.01
C ILE A 221 0.55 -5.78 -6.15
N ALA A 222 -0.73 -6.16 -6.15
CA ALA A 222 -1.40 -6.84 -7.27
C ALA A 222 -2.11 -5.86 -8.23
N HIS A 223 -2.58 -4.72 -7.73
CA HIS A 223 -3.29 -3.70 -8.50
C HIS A 223 -2.71 -2.32 -8.23
N LEU A 224 -2.11 -1.69 -9.25
CA LEU A 224 -1.52 -0.36 -9.16
C LEU A 224 -2.26 0.64 -10.08
N SER A 225 -2.62 1.80 -9.55
CA SER A 225 -3.15 2.94 -10.32
C SER A 225 -2.21 4.14 -10.22
N LEU A 226 -1.82 4.70 -11.37
CA LEU A 226 -0.92 5.85 -11.52
C LEU A 226 -1.52 6.93 -12.45
N ARG A 227 -2.84 7.12 -12.41
CA ARG A 227 -3.56 8.07 -13.28
C ARG A 227 -3.23 9.52 -12.92
N ASN A 228 -3.24 10.42 -13.92
CA ASN A 228 -3.05 11.86 -13.71
C ASN A 228 -1.73 12.21 -12.99
N ASN A 229 -0.66 11.47 -13.30
CA ASN A 229 0.67 11.63 -12.70
C ASN A 229 1.66 12.33 -13.64
N ASN A 230 1.18 12.91 -14.74
CA ASN A 230 1.97 13.53 -15.81
C ASN A 230 3.08 12.61 -16.37
N ILE A 231 2.88 11.29 -16.30
CA ILE A 231 3.84 10.31 -16.83
C ILE A 231 3.94 10.50 -18.33
N ASN A 232 5.15 10.77 -18.84
CA ASN A 232 5.42 10.91 -20.27
C ASN A 232 6.15 9.69 -20.82
N ASP A 233 6.59 9.73 -22.08
CA ASP A 233 7.24 8.59 -22.74
C ASP A 233 8.50 8.08 -22.00
N TYR A 234 9.24 8.96 -21.31
CA TYR A 234 10.38 8.55 -20.48
C TYR A 234 9.93 7.76 -19.25
N GLY A 235 8.92 8.22 -18.51
CA GLY A 235 8.36 7.47 -17.39
C GLY A 235 7.66 6.18 -17.83
N ALA A 236 7.04 6.18 -19.01
CA ALA A 236 6.48 4.98 -19.64
C ALA A 236 7.58 3.97 -20.01
N GLU A 237 8.74 4.43 -20.49
CA GLU A 237 9.90 3.56 -20.75
C GLU A 237 10.44 2.95 -19.45
N LEU A 238 10.59 3.73 -18.37
CA LEU A 238 11.02 3.22 -17.06
C LEU A 238 10.07 2.15 -16.52
N LEU A 239 8.75 2.37 -16.63
CA LEU A 239 7.73 1.38 -16.28
C LEU A 239 7.82 0.14 -17.18
N GLY A 240 8.01 0.31 -18.49
CA GLY A 240 8.18 -0.77 -19.46
C GLY A 240 9.41 -1.63 -19.18
N ARG A 241 10.55 -1.01 -18.84
CA ARG A 241 11.79 -1.69 -18.40
C ARG A 241 11.51 -2.51 -17.13
N ALA A 242 10.95 -1.91 -16.08
CA ALA A 242 10.64 -2.61 -14.83
C ALA A 242 9.66 -3.79 -15.01
N LEU A 243 8.69 -3.69 -15.93
CA LEU A 243 7.79 -4.79 -16.27
C LEU A 243 8.43 -5.90 -17.11
N SER A 244 9.49 -5.59 -17.87
CA SER A 244 10.13 -6.51 -18.81
C SER A 244 11.34 -7.26 -18.20
N THR A 245 11.97 -6.73 -17.15
CA THR A 245 13.15 -7.33 -16.53
C THR A 245 12.78 -8.54 -15.67
N LEU A 246 12.76 -9.73 -16.29
CA LEU A 246 12.29 -11.00 -15.70
C LEU A 246 12.92 -11.40 -14.34
N GLN A 247 14.10 -10.85 -14.00
CA GLN A 247 14.77 -11.10 -12.72
C GLN A 247 14.29 -10.18 -11.58
N SER A 248 13.87 -8.94 -11.87
CA SER A 248 13.50 -7.93 -10.88
C SER A 248 12.05 -7.45 -10.94
N CYS A 249 11.28 -7.86 -11.96
CA CYS A 249 9.87 -7.49 -12.10
C CYS A 249 9.02 -8.09 -10.97
N ASN A 250 8.14 -7.27 -10.39
CA ASN A 250 7.11 -7.70 -9.45
C ASN A 250 6.34 -8.94 -9.97
N ARG A 251 6.20 -9.96 -9.11
CA ARG A 251 5.51 -11.23 -9.44
C ARG A 251 4.06 -11.32 -8.99
N THR A 252 3.58 -10.43 -8.13
CA THR A 252 2.19 -10.34 -7.66
C THR A 252 1.30 -9.44 -8.53
N LEU A 253 1.87 -8.46 -9.24
CA LEU A 253 1.16 -7.48 -10.06
C LEU A 253 0.36 -8.16 -11.19
N VAL A 254 -0.95 -7.85 -11.23
CA VAL A 254 -1.93 -8.34 -12.21
C VAL A 254 -2.41 -7.20 -13.11
N SER A 255 -2.51 -5.97 -12.59
CA SER A 255 -3.08 -4.81 -13.28
C SER A 255 -2.33 -3.53 -12.96
N LEU A 256 -2.05 -2.75 -14.01
CA LEU A 256 -1.49 -1.39 -13.93
C LEU A 256 -2.40 -0.44 -14.73
N ASN A 257 -2.75 0.71 -14.15
CA ASN A 257 -3.64 1.69 -14.78
C ASN A 257 -2.90 3.03 -14.96
N LEU A 258 -2.67 3.42 -16.21
CA LEU A 258 -1.91 4.62 -16.61
C LEU A 258 -2.78 5.66 -17.34
N GLY A 259 -4.11 5.52 -17.37
CA GLY A 259 -4.96 6.47 -18.10
C GLY A 259 -4.88 7.90 -17.57
N PHE A 260 -5.09 8.89 -18.44
CA PHE A 260 -4.89 10.32 -18.14
C PHE A 260 -3.43 10.64 -17.77
N ASN A 261 -2.48 10.20 -18.59
CA ASN A 261 -1.07 10.56 -18.54
C ASN A 261 -0.59 11.00 -19.93
N LEU A 262 0.58 11.62 -20.00
CA LEU A 262 1.13 12.30 -21.18
C LEU A 262 1.96 11.36 -22.07
N ILE A 263 1.52 10.10 -22.22
CA ILE A 263 2.22 9.06 -22.98
C ILE A 263 1.75 9.14 -24.44
N GLY A 264 2.69 9.30 -25.38
CA GLY A 264 2.42 9.60 -26.79
C GLY A 264 2.09 11.08 -27.09
N GLU A 265 2.02 11.95 -26.07
CA GLU A 265 1.86 13.40 -26.21
C GLU A 265 3.13 14.02 -26.82
N SER A 266 3.22 13.95 -28.14
CA SER A 266 4.37 14.45 -28.91
C SER A 266 4.53 15.95 -28.69
N THR A 267 5.68 16.39 -28.19
CA THR A 267 5.95 17.77 -27.75
C THR A 267 6.13 18.80 -28.90
N LEU A 268 5.52 18.56 -30.05
CA LEU A 268 5.67 19.31 -31.30
C LEU A 268 4.32 19.64 -31.95
N GLY A 269 3.63 20.66 -31.44
CA GLY A 269 2.43 21.22 -32.08
C GLY A 269 1.77 22.34 -31.26
N PRO A 270 1.45 23.51 -31.85
CA PRO A 270 0.70 24.54 -31.15
C PRO A 270 -0.80 24.25 -31.15
N LYS A 271 -1.41 24.15 -29.95
CA LYS A 271 -2.85 24.20 -29.65
C LYS A 271 -3.83 23.86 -30.80
N GLY A 272 -4.07 22.56 -31.00
CA GLY A 272 -5.30 22.03 -31.61
C GLY A 272 -5.85 20.93 -30.69
N ASP A 273 -7.10 21.06 -30.26
CA ASP A 273 -7.90 20.13 -29.44
C ASP A 273 -7.19 19.29 -28.37
N LEU A 274 -7.42 19.63 -27.09
CA LEU A 274 -7.16 18.73 -25.96
C LEU A 274 -8.17 17.58 -25.95
N SER A 275 -8.02 16.62 -26.87
CA SER A 275 -8.64 15.30 -26.70
C SER A 275 -8.04 14.62 -25.46
N PRO A 276 -8.83 13.99 -24.59
CA PRO A 276 -8.30 13.36 -23.38
C PRO A 276 -7.44 12.14 -23.73
N SER A 277 -6.16 12.19 -23.37
CA SER A 277 -5.14 11.18 -23.69
C SER A 277 -5.62 9.76 -23.32
N PRO A 278 -5.46 8.76 -24.21
CA PRO A 278 -6.18 7.50 -24.13
C PRO A 278 -5.95 6.72 -22.84
N THR A 279 -6.99 6.05 -22.34
CA THR A 279 -6.96 5.36 -21.03
C THR A 279 -6.20 4.02 -21.04
N MET A 280 -4.87 4.10 -21.19
CA MET A 280 -3.97 2.93 -21.15
C MET A 280 -4.09 2.15 -19.84
N LYS A 281 -4.36 0.85 -19.97
CA LYS A 281 -4.35 -0.13 -18.87
C LYS A 281 -3.52 -1.34 -19.30
N ALA A 282 -2.56 -1.76 -18.49
CA ALA A 282 -1.84 -3.02 -18.70
C ALA A 282 -2.42 -4.11 -17.81
N LYS A 283 -2.67 -5.29 -18.38
CA LYS A 283 -3.05 -6.50 -17.63
C LYS A 283 -2.04 -7.60 -17.89
N ARG A 284 -1.64 -8.32 -16.84
CA ARG A 284 -0.68 -9.41 -16.95
C ARG A 284 -1.37 -10.70 -17.38
N GLN A 285 -0.89 -11.28 -18.47
CA GLN A 285 -1.37 -12.55 -19.02
C GLN A 285 -0.56 -13.72 -18.45
N ARG A 286 -1.07 -14.95 -18.62
CA ARG A 286 -0.34 -16.18 -18.28
C ARG A 286 1.07 -16.16 -18.90
N ARG A 287 2.09 -16.55 -18.11
CA ARG A 287 3.53 -16.41 -18.42
C ARG A 287 4.06 -14.97 -18.48
N ALA A 288 3.60 -14.10 -17.59
CA ALA A 288 4.16 -12.77 -17.30
C ALA A 288 4.19 -11.75 -18.46
N ARG A 289 3.66 -12.07 -19.64
CA ARG A 289 3.48 -11.12 -20.75
C ARG A 289 2.42 -10.09 -20.38
N TRP A 290 2.73 -8.81 -20.57
CA TRP A 290 1.76 -7.73 -20.40
C TRP A 290 0.98 -7.47 -21.69
N LEU A 291 -0.33 -7.26 -21.55
CA LEU A 291 -1.21 -6.82 -22.62
C LEU A 291 -1.69 -5.40 -22.30
N TRP A 292 -1.38 -4.45 -23.18
CA TRP A 292 -2.00 -3.14 -23.18
C TRP A 292 -3.43 -3.28 -23.72
N LEU A 293 -4.40 -2.90 -22.91
CA LEU A 293 -5.80 -2.83 -23.30
C LEU A 293 -6.07 -1.46 -23.95
N PRO A 294 -6.82 -1.40 -25.06
CA PRO A 294 -7.26 -0.13 -25.63
C PRO A 294 -8.18 0.62 -24.65
N PRO A 295 -8.34 1.94 -24.81
CA PRO A 295 -9.38 2.67 -24.08
C PRO A 295 -10.75 2.03 -24.33
N LEU A 296 -11.55 1.90 -23.27
CA LEU A 296 -12.97 1.58 -23.42
C LEU A 296 -13.66 2.85 -23.94
N GLY A 297 -14.02 2.85 -25.21
CA GLY A 297 -14.79 3.94 -25.82
C GLY A 297 -16.18 4.03 -25.21
N GLY A 298 -16.66 5.27 -25.09
CA GLY A 298 -18.00 5.67 -24.64
C GLY A 298 -18.27 7.10 -25.10
#